data_AF-A0A0J7L7I4-F1
#
_entry.id   AF-A0A0J7L7I4-F1
#
_cell.length_a   1.000
_cell.length_b   1.000
_cell.length_c   1.000
_cell.angle_alpha   90.00
_cell.angle_beta   90.00
_cell.angle_gamma   90.00
#
_symmetry.space_group_name_H-M   'P 1'
#
loop_
_entity.id
_entity.type
_entity.pdbx_description
1 polymer ?
#
loop_
_entity_poly.entity_id
_entity_poly.type
_entity_poly.pdbx_seq_one_letter_code
_entity_poly.pdbx_strand_id
1 'polypeptide(L)'
;MDEDIAKDASLDKTARKLTDDIQNMSNYRALYNEIQRLIASPVVDKDDFKNSLVTALKNNGLETEIRNTVFHWTRSRGSLHSRSVSHIQTADLSYLKKTQIQWERRIQKSLNSTCSELNIPLARIRLTADRDELAEKWNELSTYDIGKFILR
;
A
#
# COMPACT_ATOMS: atom_id res chain seq x y z
N MET A 1 -29.81 23.06 17.76
CA MET A 1 -29.65 22.28 19.00
C MET A 1 -29.72 20.79 18.71
N ASP A 2 -30.63 20.32 17.86
CA ASP A 2 -30.75 18.90 17.49
C ASP A 2 -29.57 18.33 16.67
N GLU A 3 -28.90 19.17 15.87
CA GLU A 3 -27.79 18.73 15.00
C GLU A 3 -26.50 18.38 15.76
N ASP A 4 -26.24 19.05 16.88
CA ASP A 4 -25.07 18.76 17.74
C ASP A 4 -25.29 17.51 18.59
N ILE A 5 -26.51 17.29 19.08
CA ILE A 5 -26.89 16.08 19.82
C ILE A 5 -26.78 14.84 18.93
N ALA A 6 -27.19 14.96 17.65
CA ALA A 6 -27.08 13.88 16.67
C ALA A 6 -25.61 13.53 16.34
N LYS A 7 -24.72 14.54 16.29
CA LYS A 7 -23.28 14.35 16.08
C LYS A 7 -22.63 13.66 17.28
N ASP A 8 -22.91 14.11 18.50
CA ASP A 8 -22.38 13.48 19.72
C ASP A 8 -22.82 12.03 19.87
N ALA A 9 -24.09 11.73 19.56
CA ALA A 9 -24.58 10.35 19.57
C ALA A 9 -23.90 9.45 18.52
N SER A 10 -23.47 10.02 17.39
CA SER A 10 -22.73 9.31 16.33
C SER A 10 -21.26 9.08 16.72
N LEU A 11 -20.64 10.07 17.37
CA LEU A 11 -19.29 9.98 17.90
C LEU A 11 -19.20 8.90 18.98
N ASP A 12 -20.15 8.87 19.93
CA ASP A 12 -20.18 7.86 21.00
C ASP A 12 -20.34 6.45 20.44
N LYS A 13 -21.22 6.24 19.45
CA LYS A 13 -21.36 4.94 18.75
C LYS A 13 -20.07 4.50 18.08
N THR A 14 -19.36 5.44 17.46
CA THR A 14 -18.10 5.15 16.76
C THR A 14 -16.97 4.81 17.75
N ALA A 15 -16.89 5.53 18.88
CA ALA A 15 -15.94 5.28 19.95
C ALA A 15 -16.17 3.93 20.65
N ARG A 16 -17.43 3.56 20.90
CA ARG A 16 -17.78 2.23 21.44
C ARG A 16 -17.33 1.12 20.49
N LYS A 17 -17.67 1.23 19.21
CA LYS A 17 -17.27 0.24 18.22
C LYS A 17 -15.75 0.15 18.05
N LEU A 18 -15.05 1.29 18.12
CA LEU A 18 -13.58 1.31 18.16
C LEU A 18 -13.03 0.55 19.36
N THR A 19 -13.63 0.74 20.52
CA THR A 19 -13.22 0.07 21.75
C THR A 19 -13.40 -1.44 21.62
N ASP A 20 -14.56 -1.90 21.13
CA ASP A 20 -14.83 -3.33 20.90
C ASP A 20 -13.84 -3.93 19.89
N ASP A 21 -13.58 -3.22 18.79
CA ASP A 21 -12.67 -3.70 17.75
C ASP A 21 -11.21 -3.77 18.26
N ILE A 22 -10.76 -2.77 19.04
CA ILE A 22 -9.42 -2.77 19.67
C ILE A 22 -9.28 -3.93 20.67
N GLN A 23 -10.29 -4.19 21.48
CA GLN A 23 -10.27 -5.30 22.46
C GLN A 23 -10.17 -6.67 21.79
N ASN A 24 -10.70 -6.79 20.57
CA ASN A 24 -10.64 -8.03 19.77
C ASN A 24 -9.34 -8.16 18.95
N MET A 25 -8.43 -7.17 19.00
CA MET A 25 -7.15 -7.27 18.27
C MET A 25 -6.20 -8.26 18.97
N SER A 26 -5.41 -8.97 18.17
CA SER A 26 -4.45 -9.97 18.67
C SER A 26 -3.35 -9.36 19.56
N ASN A 27 -3.03 -8.09 19.39
CA ASN A 27 -2.04 -7.34 20.17
C ASN A 27 -2.62 -6.67 21.42
N TYR A 28 -3.94 -6.70 21.65
CA TYR A 28 -4.58 -6.02 22.79
C TYR A 28 -4.00 -6.47 24.14
N ARG A 29 -3.78 -7.78 24.30
CA ARG A 29 -3.21 -8.35 25.54
C ARG A 29 -1.79 -7.86 25.81
N ALA A 30 -0.97 -7.68 24.77
CA ALA A 30 0.38 -7.17 24.92
C ALA A 30 0.36 -5.69 25.34
N LEU A 31 -0.45 -4.88 24.64
CA LEU A 31 -0.67 -3.47 24.96
C LEU A 31 -1.17 -3.29 26.39
N TYR A 32 -2.16 -4.09 26.82
CA TYR A 32 -2.71 -4.04 28.17
C TYR A 32 -1.67 -4.36 29.24
N ASN A 33 -0.89 -5.43 29.05
CA ASN A 33 0.17 -5.81 30.00
C ASN A 33 1.24 -4.72 30.12
N GLU A 34 1.56 -4.05 29.02
CA GLU A 34 2.57 -2.99 29.02
C GLU A 34 2.08 -1.74 29.73
N ILE A 35 0.82 -1.35 29.52
CA ILE A 35 0.16 -0.29 30.29
C ILE A 35 0.10 -0.66 31.77
N GLN A 36 -0.24 -1.90 32.12
CA GLN A 36 -0.27 -2.35 33.51
C GLN A 36 1.11 -2.29 34.18
N ARG A 37 2.16 -2.70 33.45
CA ARG A 37 3.55 -2.56 33.90
C ARG A 37 3.94 -1.09 34.11
N LEU A 38 3.50 -0.21 33.22
CA LEU A 38 3.76 1.23 33.31
C LEU A 38 3.06 1.85 34.53
N ILE A 39 1.82 1.45 34.81
CA ILE A 39 1.07 1.90 36.00
C ILE A 39 1.71 1.39 37.29
N ALA A 40 2.26 0.18 37.29
CA ALA A 40 2.99 -0.38 38.43
C ALA A 40 4.39 0.23 38.63
N SER A 41 4.85 1.05 37.69
CA SER A 41 6.15 1.71 37.74
C SER A 41 6.12 2.95 38.64
N PRO A 42 7.23 3.28 39.33
CA PRO A 42 7.33 4.51 40.12
C PRO A 42 7.26 5.80 39.28
N VAL A 43 7.22 5.69 37.95
CA VAL A 43 7.07 6.82 37.01
C VAL A 43 5.63 7.40 37.04
N VAL A 44 4.65 6.61 37.48
CA VAL A 44 3.26 7.05 37.60
C VAL A 44 3.00 7.43 39.06
N ASP A 45 2.84 8.73 39.29
CA ASP A 45 2.51 9.27 40.60
C ASP A 45 1.02 9.03 40.91
N LYS A 46 0.68 8.69 42.16
CA LYS A 46 -0.70 8.53 42.58
C LYS A 46 -1.41 9.87 42.76
N ASP A 47 -0.69 10.89 43.19
CA ASP A 47 -1.25 12.21 43.47
C ASP A 47 -1.55 12.99 42.17
N ASP A 48 -0.76 12.75 41.12
CA ASP A 48 -0.97 13.28 39.77
C ASP A 48 -1.11 12.16 38.72
N PHE A 49 -1.92 11.15 39.03
CA PHE A 49 -2.08 9.93 38.22
C PHE A 49 -2.38 10.19 36.75
N LYS A 50 -3.29 11.13 36.47
CA LYS A 50 -3.71 11.41 35.10
C LYS A 50 -2.56 11.98 34.27
N ASN A 51 -1.86 12.99 34.75
CA ASN A 51 -0.82 13.65 33.95
C ASN A 51 0.48 12.83 33.94
N SER A 52 0.82 12.18 35.05
CA SER A 52 1.98 11.28 35.14
C SER A 52 1.83 10.06 34.22
N LEU A 53 0.65 9.42 34.20
CA LEU A 53 0.38 8.31 33.28
C LEU A 53 0.43 8.75 31.82
N VAL A 54 -0.21 9.86 31.47
CA VAL A 54 -0.15 10.38 30.09
C VAL A 54 1.29 10.63 29.69
N THR A 55 2.10 11.26 30.54
CA THR A 55 3.51 11.55 30.29
C THR A 55 4.34 10.26 30.16
N ALA A 56 4.09 9.28 31.02
CA ALA A 56 4.73 7.98 30.96
C ALA A 56 4.39 7.25 29.65
N LEU A 57 3.13 7.33 29.19
CA LEU A 57 2.68 6.74 27.92
C LEU A 57 3.37 7.40 26.71
N LYS A 58 3.59 8.72 26.75
CA LYS A 58 4.33 9.43 25.69
C LYS A 58 5.79 8.99 25.65
N ASN A 59 6.45 8.99 26.81
CA ASN A 59 7.87 8.66 26.94
C ASN A 59 8.16 7.20 26.59
N ASN A 60 7.21 6.30 26.80
CA ASN A 60 7.34 4.87 26.49
C ASN A 60 6.94 4.52 25.05
N GLY A 61 6.44 5.48 24.25
CA GLY A 61 6.02 5.25 22.86
C GLY A 61 4.63 4.62 22.69
N LEU A 62 3.99 4.19 23.79
CA LEU A 62 2.65 3.58 23.81
C LEU A 62 1.56 4.51 23.26
N GLU A 63 1.67 5.82 23.48
CA GLU A 63 0.75 6.79 22.88
C GLU A 63 0.77 6.69 21.34
N THR A 64 1.96 6.57 20.75
CA THR A 64 2.13 6.43 19.29
C THR A 64 1.58 5.10 18.80
N GLU A 65 1.78 4.01 19.54
CA GLU A 65 1.21 2.71 19.19
C GLU A 65 -0.33 2.72 19.19
N ILE A 66 -0.95 3.35 20.18
CA ILE A 66 -2.40 3.52 20.25
C ILE A 66 -2.89 4.38 19.07
N ARG A 67 -2.23 5.50 18.79
CA ARG A 67 -2.56 6.35 17.63
C ARG A 67 -2.42 5.59 16.31
N ASN A 68 -1.37 4.80 16.14
CA ASN A 68 -1.17 3.97 14.95
C ASN A 68 -2.27 2.91 14.82
N THR A 69 -2.64 2.28 15.93
CA THR A 69 -3.75 1.31 15.97
C THR A 69 -5.06 1.94 15.54
N VAL A 70 -5.39 3.12 16.08
CA VAL A 70 -6.57 3.90 15.68
C VAL A 70 -6.49 4.32 14.21
N PHE A 71 -5.31 4.73 13.73
CA PHE A 71 -5.09 5.09 12.32
C PHE A 71 -5.33 3.91 11.38
N HIS A 72 -4.73 2.75 11.67
CA HIS A 72 -4.90 1.54 10.87
C HIS A 72 -6.33 1.03 10.92
N TRP A 73 -6.99 1.09 12.08
CA TRP A 73 -8.41 0.76 12.21
C TRP A 73 -9.31 1.73 11.42
N THR A 74 -9.03 3.03 11.49
CA THR A 74 -9.79 4.04 10.73
C THR A 74 -9.57 3.85 9.23
N ARG A 75 -8.36 3.46 8.82
CA ARG A 75 -8.02 3.15 7.43
C ARG A 75 -8.59 1.81 6.95
N SER A 76 -8.71 0.79 7.81
CA SER A 76 -9.30 -0.49 7.43
C SER A 76 -10.81 -0.37 7.27
N ARG A 77 -11.47 0.45 8.10
CA ARG A 77 -12.90 0.77 7.99
C ARG A 77 -13.20 1.80 6.92
N GLY A 78 -12.35 2.80 6.81
CA GLY A 78 -12.32 3.78 5.74
C GLY A 78 -11.38 3.31 4.66
N SER A 79 -11.82 2.36 3.83
CA SER A 79 -11.18 2.14 2.54
C SER A 79 -11.13 3.48 1.80
N LEU A 80 -9.99 4.17 1.92
CA LEU A 80 -9.59 5.27 1.07
C LEU A 80 -9.21 4.77 -0.33
N HIS A 81 -9.39 3.46 -0.59
CA HIS A 81 -9.50 2.90 -1.95
C HIS A 81 -10.97 2.76 -2.43
N SER A 82 -11.97 2.99 -1.57
CA SER A 82 -13.39 2.98 -1.95
C SER A 82 -14.10 4.32 -1.73
N ARG A 83 -13.45 5.30 -1.08
CA ARG A 83 -13.90 6.70 -1.05
C ARG A 83 -13.08 7.61 -1.99
N SER A 84 -12.26 7.05 -2.87
CA SER A 84 -11.86 7.72 -4.09
C SER A 84 -12.74 7.22 -5.23
N VAL A 85 -13.71 8.05 -5.59
CA VAL A 85 -14.49 8.04 -6.84
C VAL A 85 -15.63 6.99 -6.93
N SER A 86 -16.71 7.26 -6.21
CA SER A 86 -18.04 6.69 -6.52
C SER A 86 -18.56 7.04 -7.92
N HIS A 87 -17.90 7.95 -8.65
CA HIS A 87 -18.19 8.25 -10.06
C HIS A 87 -17.45 7.32 -11.05
N ILE A 88 -16.44 6.55 -10.64
CA ILE A 88 -15.72 5.65 -11.57
C ILE A 88 -16.38 4.26 -11.63
N GLN A 89 -17.20 3.89 -10.64
CA GLN A 89 -17.86 2.57 -10.62
C GLN A 89 -19.05 2.42 -11.59
N THR A 90 -19.38 3.46 -12.37
CA THR A 90 -20.41 3.39 -13.43
C THR A 90 -19.90 3.84 -14.80
N ALA A 91 -18.61 4.14 -14.95
CA ALA A 91 -18.06 4.45 -16.26
C ALA A 91 -17.83 3.13 -17.02
N ASP A 92 -18.62 2.91 -18.08
CA ASP A 92 -18.39 1.81 -19.01
C ASP A 92 -16.99 1.95 -19.63
N LEU A 93 -16.05 1.15 -19.13
CA LEU A 93 -14.66 1.11 -19.62
C LEU A 93 -14.53 0.41 -20.98
N SER A 94 -15.65 0.07 -21.65
CA SER A 94 -15.64 -0.51 -22.99
C SER A 94 -14.91 0.39 -23.99
N TYR A 95 -15.02 1.71 -23.85
CA TYR A 95 -14.29 2.65 -24.71
C TYR A 95 -12.77 2.52 -24.53
N LEU A 96 -12.27 2.46 -23.29
CA LEU A 96 -10.84 2.26 -23.04
C LEU A 96 -10.33 0.93 -23.59
N LYS A 97 -11.09 -0.16 -23.42
CA LYS A 97 -10.76 -1.47 -24.01
C LYS A 97 -10.71 -1.41 -25.54
N LYS A 98 -11.67 -0.74 -26.18
CA LYS A 98 -11.70 -0.55 -27.64
C LYS A 98 -10.51 0.28 -28.11
N THR A 99 -10.20 1.37 -27.42
CA THR A 99 -9.06 2.25 -27.72
C THR A 99 -7.73 1.50 -27.56
N GLN A 100 -7.59 0.68 -26.51
CA GLN A 100 -6.42 -0.18 -26.32
C GLN A 100 -6.25 -1.15 -27.51
N ILE A 101 -7.29 -1.91 -27.86
CA ILE A 101 -7.24 -2.87 -28.97
C ILE A 101 -6.90 -2.16 -30.30
N GLN A 102 -7.46 -0.98 -30.54
CA GLN A 102 -7.16 -0.19 -31.74
C GLN A 102 -5.71 0.31 -31.75
N TRP A 103 -5.20 0.76 -30.61
CA TRP A 103 -3.81 1.20 -30.47
C TRP A 103 -2.85 0.04 -30.69
N GLU A 104 -3.08 -1.12 -30.07
CA GLU A 104 -2.29 -2.33 -30.26
C GLU A 104 -2.26 -2.77 -31.73
N ARG A 105 -3.41 -2.78 -32.41
CA ARG A 105 -3.48 -3.07 -33.86
C ARG A 105 -2.71 -2.06 -34.69
N ARG A 106 -2.73 -0.77 -34.32
CA ARG A 106 -2.01 0.29 -35.03
C ARG A 106 -0.50 0.12 -34.87
N ILE A 107 -0.03 -0.17 -33.65
CA ILE A 107 1.38 -0.46 -33.37
C ILE A 107 1.84 -1.67 -34.16
N GLN A 108 1.06 -2.77 -34.15
CA GLN A 108 1.38 -3.97 -34.91
C GLN A 108 1.46 -3.70 -36.42
N LYS A 109 0.52 -2.92 -36.98
CA LYS A 109 0.56 -2.53 -38.40
C LYS A 109 1.78 -1.67 -38.73
N SER A 110 2.11 -0.70 -37.87
CA SER A 110 3.29 0.15 -38.05
C SER A 110 4.56 -0.69 -38.05
N LEU A 111 4.70 -1.59 -37.06
CA LEU A 111 5.85 -2.47 -36.95
C LEU A 111 5.95 -3.41 -38.17
N ASN A 112 4.84 -4.01 -38.59
CA ASN A 112 4.80 -4.85 -39.78
C ASN A 112 5.13 -4.07 -41.06
N SER A 113 4.68 -2.82 -41.17
CA SER A 113 5.00 -1.93 -42.29
C SER A 113 6.49 -1.64 -42.33
N THR A 114 7.08 -1.22 -41.21
CA THR A 114 8.51 -0.95 -41.12
C THR A 114 9.35 -2.19 -41.40
N CYS A 115 8.94 -3.36 -40.91
CA CYS A 115 9.60 -4.62 -41.21
C CYS A 115 9.49 -4.99 -42.70
N SER A 116 8.34 -4.75 -43.33
CA SER A 116 8.17 -4.98 -44.78
C SER A 116 9.01 -4.00 -45.61
N GLU A 117 9.08 -2.73 -45.20
CA GLU A 117 9.91 -1.70 -45.84
C GLU A 117 11.40 -2.00 -45.74
N LEU A 118 11.86 -2.42 -44.56
CA LEU A 118 13.26 -2.80 -44.31
C LEU A 118 13.60 -4.21 -44.79
N ASN A 119 12.62 -4.97 -45.31
CA ASN A 119 12.74 -6.38 -45.66
C ASN A 119 13.28 -7.25 -44.48
N ILE A 120 12.97 -6.85 -43.25
CA ILE A 120 13.39 -7.50 -42.00
C ILE A 120 12.23 -8.38 -41.50
N PRO A 121 12.40 -9.71 -41.42
CA PRO A 121 11.39 -10.59 -40.86
C PRO A 121 11.20 -10.33 -39.34
N LEU A 122 9.97 -10.01 -38.92
CA LEU A 122 9.58 -9.74 -37.52
C LEU A 122 9.91 -10.87 -36.55
N ALA A 123 9.88 -12.10 -37.04
CA ALA A 123 10.22 -13.30 -36.28
C ALA A 123 10.92 -14.27 -37.23
N ARG A 124 12.24 -14.10 -37.40
CA ARG A 124 13.09 -15.13 -37.99
C ARG A 124 13.69 -15.96 -36.84
N ILE A 125 13.56 -17.28 -36.92
CA ILE A 125 14.41 -18.17 -36.13
C ILE A 125 15.85 -17.83 -36.51
N ARG A 126 16.64 -17.32 -35.56
CA ARG A 126 18.05 -16.98 -35.79
C ARG A 126 18.77 -18.20 -36.35
N LEU A 127 19.50 -18.00 -37.45
CA LEU A 127 20.36 -19.05 -38.00
C LEU A 127 21.42 -19.41 -36.94
N THR A 128 21.93 -20.63 -36.95
CA THR A 128 22.89 -21.09 -35.93
C THR A 128 24.10 -20.15 -35.83
N ALA A 129 24.62 -19.66 -36.97
CA ALA A 129 25.68 -18.65 -37.01
C ALA A 129 25.29 -17.33 -36.32
N ASP A 130 24.07 -16.82 -36.54
CA ASP A 130 23.57 -15.60 -35.87
C ASP A 130 23.39 -15.81 -34.36
N ARG A 131 23.15 -17.06 -33.92
CA ARG A 131 23.04 -17.42 -32.50
C ARG A 131 24.42 -17.51 -31.84
N ASP A 132 25.38 -18.10 -32.53
CA ASP A 132 26.75 -18.24 -32.06
C ASP A 132 27.44 -16.87 -31.98
N GLU A 133 27.28 -16.02 -32.99
CA GLU A 133 27.79 -14.63 -32.97
C GLU A 133 27.14 -13.80 -31.85
N LEU A 134 25.83 -13.96 -31.61
CA LEU A 134 25.15 -13.30 -30.50
C LEU A 134 25.66 -13.82 -29.15
N ALA A 135 25.93 -15.12 -29.02
CA ALA A 135 26.45 -15.71 -27.79
C ALA A 135 27.88 -15.23 -27.49
N GLU A 136 28.72 -15.12 -28.52
CA GLU A 136 30.08 -14.56 -28.39
C GLU A 136 30.05 -13.07 -28.02
N LYS A 137 29.19 -12.29 -28.67
CA LYS A 137 29.05 -10.85 -28.41
C LYS A 137 28.07 -10.49 -27.29
N TRP A 138 27.50 -11.49 -26.62
CA TRP A 138 26.50 -11.28 -25.57
C TRP A 138 27.06 -10.43 -24.43
N ASN A 139 28.33 -10.68 -24.10
CA ASN A 139 29.06 -9.93 -23.08
C ASN A 139 29.36 -8.48 -23.48
N GLU A 140 29.45 -8.20 -24.78
CA GLU A 140 29.72 -6.85 -25.33
C GLU A 140 28.43 -6.03 -25.51
N LEU A 141 27.30 -6.69 -25.82
CA LEU A 141 25.99 -6.07 -25.98
C LEU A 141 25.23 -5.91 -24.65
N SER A 142 25.67 -6.61 -23.60
CA SER A 142 25.24 -6.43 -22.22
C SER A 142 25.79 -5.13 -21.63
N THR A 143 25.36 -3.99 -22.16
CA THR A 143 25.58 -2.70 -21.48
C THR A 143 24.59 -2.59 -20.32
N TYR A 144 24.86 -3.25 -19.19
CA TYR A 144 24.50 -2.83 -17.83
C TYR A 144 25.04 -3.84 -16.81
N ASP A 145 26.05 -3.43 -16.04
CA ASP A 145 26.57 -4.13 -14.86
C ASP A 145 25.56 -4.03 -13.70
N ILE A 146 24.40 -4.70 -13.86
CA ILE A 146 23.33 -4.79 -12.83
C ILE A 146 23.53 -5.99 -11.89
N GLY A 147 24.67 -6.69 -12.01
CA GLY A 147 24.97 -7.94 -11.30
C GLY A 147 25.78 -7.82 -10.02
N LYS A 148 26.02 -6.63 -9.45
CA LYS A 148 26.85 -6.48 -8.23
C LYS A 148 26.12 -6.09 -6.93
N PHE A 149 24.78 -6.00 -6.91
CA PHE A 149 24.03 -5.61 -5.69
C PHE A 149 22.99 -6.61 -5.19
N ILE A 150 23.01 -7.86 -5.65
CA ILE A 150 22.24 -8.93 -5.00
C ILE A 150 23.21 -10.02 -4.61
N LEU A 151 23.77 -9.87 -3.40
CA LEU A 151 24.32 -10.88 -2.49
C LEU A 151 25.49 -10.27 -1.68
N ARG A 152 25.15 -9.45 -0.69
CA ARG A 152 25.78 -9.46 0.64
C ARG A 152 24.88 -8.76 1.64
#